data_AF-A0A565CTL4-F1
#
_entry.id   AF-A0A565CTL4-F1
#
_cell.length_a   1.000
_cell.length_b   1.000
_cell.length_c   1.000
_cell.angle_alpha   90.00
_cell.angle_beta   90.00
_cell.angle_gamma   90.00
#
_symmetry.space_group_name_H-M   'P 1'
#
loop_
_entity.id
_entity.type
_entity.pdbx_description
1 polymer ?
#
loop_
_entity_poly.entity_id
_entity_poly.type
_entity_poly.pdbx_seq_one_letter_code
_entity_poly.pdbx_strand_id
1 'polypeptide(L)'
;MIDNLFKRVSHVNDEGIMRELLLDFESSSRVKPNHIIIFRDGVSESQFNQVLNIELDQMMQACKFLDEKWDPKFTVIIAQNNHHTRFFQTRGPDNVPPGTINDSNICHLQNNDFYLCARAGMIGTTRPTHYHVLYDEIGFSTDDLQELVHSLSSVYQRSTTAISVVAPICYAHWAAAQMGTMMKFEDMSETSSSHGGITTSGPVPVPPMPKLNKNVATSTFFC
;
A
#
# COMPACT_ATOMS: atom_id res chain seq x y z
N MET A 1 -4.59 9.61 7.25
CA MET A 1 -4.84 8.17 7.43
C MET A 1 -5.92 7.75 6.45
N ILE A 2 -6.05 6.47 6.13
CA ILE A 2 -7.14 5.99 5.28
C ILE A 2 -8.38 5.80 6.15
N ASP A 3 -9.41 6.62 5.93
CA ASP A 3 -10.59 6.69 6.81
C ASP A 3 -11.79 5.85 6.31
N ASN A 4 -11.63 5.09 5.22
CA ASN A 4 -12.70 4.31 4.55
C ASN A 4 -12.31 2.84 4.30
N LEU A 5 -11.46 2.24 5.15
CA LEU A 5 -11.16 0.81 5.03
C LEU A 5 -12.35 -0.04 5.48
N PHE A 6 -13.08 0.42 6.51
CA PHE A 6 -14.35 -0.13 6.95
C PHE A 6 -15.36 0.99 7.17
N LYS A 7 -16.52 0.89 6.51
CA LYS A 7 -17.60 1.88 6.62
C LYS A 7 -18.94 1.19 6.72
N ARG A 8 -19.39 0.93 7.95
CA ARG A 8 -20.69 0.29 8.19
C ARG A 8 -21.84 1.20 7.76
N VAL A 9 -22.71 0.70 6.88
CA VAL A 9 -23.91 1.42 6.39
C VAL A 9 -25.19 0.80 6.95
N SER A 10 -25.19 -0.50 7.24
CA SER A 10 -26.33 -1.18 7.85
C SER A 10 -25.88 -2.30 8.79
N HIS A 11 -26.83 -3.11 9.28
CA HIS A 11 -26.52 -4.31 10.06
C HIS A 11 -25.90 -5.44 9.23
N VAL A 12 -26.01 -5.39 7.91
CA VAL A 12 -25.57 -6.47 7.00
C VAL A 12 -24.62 -5.99 5.90
N ASN A 13 -24.44 -4.67 5.76
CA ASN A 13 -23.65 -4.09 4.69
C ASN A 13 -22.68 -3.03 5.22
N ASP A 14 -21.47 -3.10 4.69
CA ASP A 14 -20.44 -2.07 4.79
C ASP A 14 -20.01 -1.64 3.37
N GLU A 15 -19.54 -0.41 3.25
CA GLU A 15 -19.06 0.19 1.99
C GLU A 15 -17.56 0.53 2.08
N GLY A 16 -16.81 -0.24 2.88
CA GLY A 16 -15.36 -0.07 3.01
C GLY A 16 -14.60 -0.72 1.87
N ILE A 17 -13.41 -0.19 1.56
CA ILE A 17 -12.53 -0.74 0.52
C ILE A 17 -12.19 -2.21 0.80
N MET A 18 -12.02 -2.57 2.07
CA MET A 18 -11.67 -3.95 2.44
C MET A 18 -12.74 -4.96 2.04
N ARG A 19 -14.02 -4.62 2.17
CA ARG A 19 -15.11 -5.54 1.78
C ARG A 19 -15.05 -5.83 0.29
N GLU A 20 -14.85 -4.82 -0.54
CA GLU A 20 -14.78 -5.01 -1.99
C GLU A 20 -13.64 -5.95 -2.37
N LEU A 21 -12.45 -5.74 -1.80
CA LEU A 21 -11.29 -6.61 -2.03
C LEU A 21 -11.49 -8.04 -1.53
N LEU A 22 -12.11 -8.22 -0.36
CA LEU A 22 -12.35 -9.54 0.23
C LEU A 22 -13.41 -10.33 -0.57
N LEU A 23 -14.48 -9.67 -1.02
CA LEU A 23 -15.50 -10.31 -1.85
C LEU A 23 -14.94 -10.67 -3.24
N ASP A 24 -14.10 -9.81 -3.83
CA ASP A 24 -13.44 -10.10 -5.10
C ASP A 24 -12.49 -11.31 -4.97
N PHE A 25 -11.70 -11.37 -3.89
CA PHE A 25 -10.85 -12.51 -3.58
C PHE A 25 -11.65 -13.81 -3.37
N GLU A 26 -12.73 -13.79 -2.58
CA GLU A 26 -13.56 -14.97 -2.34
C GLU A 26 -14.25 -15.44 -3.63
N SER A 27 -14.68 -14.50 -4.48
CA SER A 27 -15.31 -14.84 -5.77
C SER A 27 -14.36 -15.54 -6.75
N SER A 28 -13.09 -15.13 -6.74
CA SER A 28 -12.06 -15.65 -7.66
C SER A 28 -11.39 -16.92 -7.14
N SER A 29 -11.10 -16.99 -5.85
CA SER A 29 -10.39 -18.12 -5.21
C SER A 29 -11.32 -19.18 -4.62
N ARG A 30 -12.61 -18.86 -4.41
CA ARG A 30 -13.62 -19.68 -3.71
C ARG A 30 -13.28 -19.98 -2.25
N VAL A 31 -12.32 -19.26 -1.67
CA VAL A 31 -11.90 -19.40 -0.27
C VAL A 31 -11.71 -18.02 0.36
N LYS A 32 -11.92 -17.94 1.67
CA LYS A 32 -11.53 -16.75 2.45
C LYS A 32 -10.04 -16.81 2.75
N PRO A 33 -9.31 -15.68 2.71
CA PRO A 33 -7.89 -15.70 3.00
C PRO A 33 -7.64 -16.01 4.48
N ASN A 34 -6.76 -16.94 4.78
CA ASN A 34 -6.33 -17.21 6.17
C ASN A 34 -5.29 -16.19 6.64
N HIS A 35 -4.53 -15.63 5.70
CA HIS A 35 -3.42 -14.71 5.95
C HIS A 35 -3.59 -13.47 5.08
N ILE A 36 -3.44 -12.28 5.66
CA ILE A 36 -3.57 -10.99 4.97
C ILE A 36 -2.28 -10.19 5.23
N ILE A 37 -1.52 -9.94 4.16
CA ILE A 37 -0.26 -9.18 4.22
C ILE A 37 -0.50 -7.80 3.62
N ILE A 38 -0.26 -6.76 4.42
CA ILE A 38 -0.54 -5.37 4.05
C ILE A 38 0.79 -4.65 3.84
N PHE A 39 0.99 -4.17 2.62
CA PHE A 39 2.06 -3.24 2.30
C PHE A 39 1.53 -1.81 2.25
N ARG A 40 2.10 -0.94 3.09
CA ARG A 40 1.65 0.45 3.24
C ARG A 40 2.78 1.41 2.92
N ASP A 41 2.57 2.29 1.94
CA ASP A 41 3.50 3.38 1.58
C ASP A 41 2.86 4.74 1.87
N GLY A 42 3.66 5.77 2.15
CA GLY A 42 3.20 7.14 2.34
C GLY A 42 2.89 7.51 3.79
N VAL A 43 3.58 6.91 4.76
CA VAL A 43 3.52 7.27 6.19
C VAL A 43 4.91 7.46 6.78
N SER A 44 5.04 8.44 7.68
CA SER A 44 6.24 8.62 8.50
C SER A 44 6.19 7.79 9.78
N GLU A 45 7.33 7.60 10.45
CA GLU A 45 7.42 6.85 11.72
C GLU A 45 6.44 7.37 12.80
N SER A 46 6.22 8.68 12.85
CA SER A 46 5.25 9.31 13.77
C SER A 46 3.80 8.85 13.57
N GLN A 47 3.49 8.25 12.43
CA GLN A 47 2.15 7.77 12.06
C GLN A 47 2.01 6.25 12.22
N PHE A 48 3.07 5.51 12.58
CA PHE A 48 3.01 4.05 12.70
C PHE A 48 1.92 3.59 13.67
N ASN A 49 1.80 4.24 14.82
CA ASN A 49 0.73 3.95 15.78
C ASN A 49 -0.66 4.23 15.21
N GLN A 50 -0.81 5.22 14.31
CA GLN A 50 -2.07 5.49 13.66
C GLN A 50 -2.40 4.38 12.66
N VAL A 51 -1.42 3.85 11.92
CA VAL A 51 -1.64 2.71 11.01
C VAL A 51 -2.17 1.51 11.78
N LEU A 52 -1.56 1.19 12.92
CA LEU A 52 -1.99 0.05 13.75
C LEU A 52 -3.36 0.30 14.40
N ASN A 53 -3.56 1.45 15.03
CA ASN A 53 -4.76 1.68 15.84
C ASN A 53 -5.99 2.10 15.01
N ILE A 54 -5.80 2.53 13.76
CA ILE A 54 -6.88 3.03 12.91
C ILE A 54 -7.04 2.15 11.68
N GLU A 55 -5.98 2.00 10.87
CA GLU A 55 -6.10 1.30 9.59
C GLU A 55 -6.24 -0.21 9.80
N LEU A 56 -5.34 -0.83 10.57
CA LEU A 56 -5.41 -2.28 10.86
C LEU A 56 -6.69 -2.64 11.63
N ASP A 57 -7.09 -1.84 12.63
CA ASP A 57 -8.34 -2.05 13.36
C ASP A 57 -9.56 -2.03 12.42
N GLN A 58 -9.66 -1.06 11.50
CA GLN A 58 -10.71 -1.06 10.48
C GLN A 58 -10.68 -2.32 9.59
N MET A 59 -9.51 -2.79 9.18
CA MET A 59 -9.38 -4.00 8.37
C MET A 59 -9.86 -5.25 9.12
N MET A 60 -9.51 -5.37 10.42
CA MET A 60 -9.98 -6.45 11.28
C MET A 60 -11.50 -6.38 11.50
N GLN A 61 -12.06 -5.18 11.68
CA GLN A 61 -13.51 -4.97 11.78
C GLN A 61 -14.24 -5.41 10.51
N ALA A 62 -13.69 -5.12 9.32
CA ALA A 62 -14.28 -5.56 8.05
C ALA A 62 -14.34 -7.10 7.94
N CYS A 63 -13.28 -7.80 8.36
CA CYS A 63 -13.26 -9.26 8.35
C CYS A 63 -14.31 -9.86 9.30
N LYS A 64 -14.36 -9.36 10.55
CA LYS A 64 -15.35 -9.79 11.56
C LYS A 64 -16.79 -9.49 11.15
N PHE A 65 -17.01 -8.38 10.44
CA PHE A 65 -18.33 -8.00 9.97
C PHE A 65 -18.83 -8.89 8.83
N LEU A 66 -17.92 -9.37 7.97
CA LEU A 66 -18.24 -10.35 6.93
C LEU A 66 -18.55 -11.73 7.50
N ASP A 67 -17.79 -12.15 8.51
CA ASP A 67 -17.98 -13.43 9.18
C ASP A 67 -17.37 -13.42 10.58
N GLU A 68 -18.22 -13.47 11.59
CA GLU A 68 -17.81 -13.40 13.00
C GLU A 68 -16.90 -14.57 13.42
N LYS A 69 -16.95 -15.70 12.71
CA LYS A 69 -16.12 -16.88 13.00
C LYS A 69 -14.79 -16.87 12.24
N TRP A 70 -14.63 -15.97 11.29
CA TRP A 70 -13.43 -15.90 10.46
C TRP A 70 -12.38 -15.02 11.15
N ASP A 71 -11.21 -15.60 11.38
CA ASP A 71 -10.11 -14.98 12.10
C ASP A 71 -8.82 -15.05 11.26
N PRO A 72 -8.66 -14.20 10.24
CA PRO A 72 -7.47 -14.16 9.43
C PRO A 72 -6.31 -13.52 10.21
N LYS A 73 -5.09 -14.03 10.00
CA LYS A 73 -3.87 -13.44 10.58
C LYS A 73 -3.38 -12.28 9.74
N PHE A 74 -2.92 -11.22 10.38
CA PHE A 74 -2.40 -10.04 9.70
C PHE A 74 -0.89 -9.87 9.85
N THR A 75 -0.27 -9.34 8.79
CA THR A 75 1.10 -8.80 8.83
C THR A 75 1.08 -7.42 8.17
N VAL A 76 1.59 -6.39 8.86
CA VAL A 76 1.62 -5.00 8.38
C VAL A 76 3.06 -4.56 8.18
N ILE A 77 3.40 -4.21 6.94
CA ILE A 77 4.73 -3.80 6.52
C ILE A 77 4.64 -2.41 5.90
N ILE A 78 5.29 -1.44 6.53
CA ILE A 78 5.47 -0.11 5.93
C ILE A 78 6.66 -0.17 4.98
N ALA A 79 6.51 0.37 3.77
CA ALA A 79 7.64 0.64 2.88
C ALA A 79 7.88 2.14 2.81
N GLN A 80 9.12 2.57 3.03
CA GLN A 80 9.53 3.95 2.89
C GLN A 80 10.67 4.03 1.88
N ASN A 81 10.40 4.68 0.76
CA ASN A 81 11.42 4.99 -0.26
C ASN A 81 11.78 6.49 -0.27
N ASN A 82 11.38 7.26 0.75
CA ASN A 82 11.67 8.68 0.84
C ASN A 82 12.45 9.06 2.10
N HIS A 83 13.67 8.54 2.21
CA HIS A 83 14.60 8.81 3.31
C HIS A 83 16.00 9.20 2.79
N HIS A 84 16.89 9.55 3.72
CA HIS A 84 18.24 10.02 3.44
C HIS A 84 19.30 8.91 3.38
N THR A 85 19.00 7.71 3.87
CA THR A 85 19.92 6.55 3.82
C THR A 85 20.29 6.17 2.40
N ARG A 86 21.59 5.96 2.13
CA ARG A 86 22.17 5.49 0.86
C ARG A 86 23.24 4.46 1.14
N PHE A 87 23.33 3.45 0.29
CA PHE A 87 24.36 2.42 0.37
C PHE A 87 25.38 2.58 -0.76
N PHE A 88 26.65 2.38 -0.42
CA PHE A 88 27.78 2.52 -1.32
C PHE A 88 28.66 1.27 -1.22
N GLN A 89 29.24 0.86 -2.33
CA GLN A 89 30.27 -0.17 -2.30
C GLN A 89 31.56 0.41 -1.71
N THR A 90 32.30 -0.37 -0.92
CA THR A 90 33.58 0.08 -0.34
C THR A 90 34.64 0.41 -1.41
N ARG A 91 34.53 -0.19 -2.59
CA ARG A 91 35.56 -0.13 -3.65
C ARG A 91 34.97 0.23 -5.02
N GLY A 92 34.30 1.38 -5.10
CA GLY A 92 33.89 1.91 -6.39
C GLY A 92 32.83 3.00 -6.27
N PRO A 93 32.59 3.77 -7.34
CA PRO A 93 31.50 4.72 -7.40
C PRO A 93 30.14 4.03 -7.65
N ASP A 94 30.14 2.71 -7.88
CA ASP A 94 28.96 1.96 -8.27
C ASP A 94 27.97 1.78 -7.13
N ASN A 95 26.70 1.68 -7.51
CA ASN A 95 25.62 1.30 -6.60
C ASN A 95 25.84 -0.11 -6.04
N VAL A 96 25.33 -0.37 -4.84
CA VAL A 96 25.31 -1.74 -4.31
C VAL A 96 24.56 -2.70 -5.24
N PRO A 97 24.94 -3.99 -5.29
CA PRO A 97 24.27 -4.96 -6.14
C PRO A 97 22.75 -5.05 -5.85
N PRO A 98 21.91 -5.29 -6.87
CA PRO A 98 20.51 -5.63 -6.66
C PRO A 98 20.36 -6.81 -5.69
N GLY A 99 19.35 -6.75 -4.82
CA GLY A 99 19.13 -7.75 -3.77
C GLY A 99 19.95 -7.51 -2.50
N THR A 100 20.74 -6.43 -2.42
CA THR A 100 21.43 -6.08 -1.16
C THR A 100 20.40 -5.75 -0.07
N ILE A 101 20.47 -6.49 1.03
CA ILE A 101 19.65 -6.30 2.22
C ILE A 101 20.55 -5.86 3.37
N ASN A 102 20.06 -4.95 4.21
CA ASN A 102 20.68 -4.60 5.48
C ASN A 102 19.63 -4.53 6.58
N ASP A 103 19.73 -5.43 7.54
CA ASP A 103 18.88 -5.60 8.71
C ASP A 103 19.64 -5.42 10.04
N SER A 104 20.87 -4.90 9.99
CA SER A 104 21.75 -4.80 11.15
C SER A 104 22.42 -3.43 11.29
N ASN A 105 22.85 -3.09 12.51
CA ASN A 105 23.60 -1.89 12.90
C ASN A 105 22.87 -0.53 12.70
N ILE A 106 22.36 -0.27 11.50
CA ILE A 106 21.66 0.97 11.12
C ILE A 106 20.13 0.86 11.30
N CYS A 107 19.62 -0.36 11.43
CA CYS A 107 18.21 -0.63 11.71
C CYS A 107 17.89 -0.40 13.19
N HIS A 108 16.61 -0.37 13.52
CA HIS A 108 16.14 -0.15 14.88
C HIS A 108 16.52 -1.33 15.79
N LEU A 109 16.99 -1.05 17.01
CA LEU A 109 17.45 -2.10 17.94
C LEU A 109 16.34 -3.04 18.41
N GLN A 110 15.09 -2.58 18.40
CA GLN A 110 13.94 -3.30 18.97
C GLN A 110 12.84 -3.61 17.96
N ASN A 111 12.81 -2.91 16.81
CA ASN A 111 11.75 -3.08 15.84
C ASN A 111 12.29 -3.98 14.74
N ASN A 112 11.41 -4.75 14.09
CA ASN A 112 11.81 -5.53 12.93
C ASN A 112 11.77 -4.62 11.69
N ASP A 113 12.93 -4.14 11.27
CA ASP A 113 13.08 -3.31 10.09
C ASP A 113 14.34 -3.66 9.29
N PHE A 114 14.26 -3.47 7.98
CA PHE A 114 15.38 -3.75 7.08
C PHE A 114 15.33 -2.85 5.85
N TYR A 115 16.49 -2.59 5.29
CA TYR A 115 16.65 -1.92 4.01
C TYR A 115 16.83 -2.95 2.89
N LEU A 116 16.18 -2.74 1.76
CA LEU A 116 16.36 -3.55 0.55
C LEU A 116 16.64 -2.66 -0.66
N CYS A 117 17.76 -2.92 -1.33
CA CYS A 117 18.06 -2.44 -2.68
C CYS A 117 17.60 -3.46 -3.72
N ALA A 118 16.30 -3.56 -4.00
CA ALA A 118 15.76 -4.56 -4.92
C ALA A 118 16.30 -4.43 -6.35
N ARG A 119 16.67 -3.22 -6.78
CA ARG A 119 17.30 -2.94 -8.06
C ARG A 119 18.45 -1.95 -7.92
N ALA A 120 19.39 -2.00 -8.85
CA ALA A 120 20.34 -0.91 -9.05
C ALA A 120 19.68 0.21 -9.87
N GLY A 121 19.80 1.44 -9.38
CA GLY A 121 19.45 2.65 -10.11
C GLY A 121 20.35 2.77 -11.34
N MET A 122 19.74 3.02 -12.51
CA MET A 122 20.49 3.20 -13.76
C MET A 122 21.29 4.50 -13.78
N ILE A 123 20.82 5.51 -13.04
CA ILE A 123 21.43 6.84 -12.96
C ILE A 123 21.44 7.27 -11.49
N GLY A 124 22.56 7.82 -11.06
CA GLY A 124 22.75 8.33 -9.69
C GLY A 124 22.83 7.23 -8.64
N THR A 125 22.69 7.62 -7.38
CA THR A 125 22.77 6.71 -6.23
C THR A 125 21.43 6.04 -5.96
N THR A 126 21.45 4.70 -5.87
CA THR A 126 20.27 3.89 -5.52
C THR A 126 19.79 4.26 -4.12
N ARG A 127 18.49 4.49 -4.01
CA ARG A 127 17.84 4.65 -2.72
C ARG A 127 17.28 3.28 -2.31
N PRO A 128 17.81 2.64 -1.25
CA PRO A 128 17.18 1.44 -0.70
C PRO A 128 15.77 1.78 -0.25
N THR A 129 14.86 0.82 -0.27
CA THR A 129 13.56 0.97 0.40
C THR A 129 13.70 0.44 1.82
N HIS A 130 13.30 1.24 2.80
CA HIS A 130 13.25 0.87 4.21
C HIS A 130 11.90 0.23 4.51
N TYR A 131 11.91 -1.02 4.93
CA TYR A 131 10.73 -1.77 5.33
C TYR A 131 10.67 -1.86 6.85
N HIS A 132 9.52 -1.53 7.43
CA HIS A 132 9.24 -1.69 8.86
C HIS A 132 8.08 -2.65 9.06
N VAL A 133 8.31 -3.72 9.79
CA VAL A 133 7.27 -4.68 10.19
C VAL A 133 6.64 -4.16 11.48
N LEU A 134 5.43 -3.62 11.38
CA LEU A 134 4.73 -3.04 12.53
C LEU A 134 3.89 -4.07 13.28
N TYR A 135 3.45 -5.12 12.58
CA TYR A 135 2.58 -6.15 13.11
C TYR A 135 2.80 -7.44 12.35
N ASP A 136 2.88 -8.57 13.05
CA ASP A 136 3.02 -9.89 12.43
C ASP A 136 2.42 -11.00 13.30
N GLU A 137 1.23 -11.47 12.94
CA GLU A 137 0.58 -12.64 13.54
C GLU A 137 0.84 -13.94 12.77
N ILE A 138 1.30 -13.81 11.53
CA ILE A 138 1.66 -14.95 10.68
C ILE A 138 2.90 -15.62 11.27
N GLY A 139 3.85 -14.81 11.77
CA GLY A 139 5.06 -15.26 12.43
C GLY A 139 6.16 -15.57 11.42
N PHE A 140 6.40 -14.64 10.50
CA PHE A 140 7.47 -14.75 9.52
C PHE A 140 8.84 -14.76 10.21
N SER A 141 9.76 -15.60 9.71
CA SER A 141 11.16 -15.37 9.97
C SER A 141 11.64 -14.14 9.20
N THR A 142 12.71 -13.51 9.67
CA THR A 142 13.32 -12.37 8.99
C THR A 142 13.71 -12.71 7.55
N ASP A 143 14.31 -13.89 7.34
CA ASP A 143 14.76 -14.36 6.02
C ASP A 143 13.56 -14.58 5.07
N ASP A 144 12.51 -15.26 5.54
CA ASP A 144 11.31 -15.52 4.73
C ASP A 144 10.61 -14.22 4.31
N LEU A 145 10.56 -13.24 5.22
CA LEU A 145 9.95 -11.96 4.95
C LEU A 145 10.76 -11.16 3.93
N GLN A 146 12.09 -11.12 4.09
CA GLN A 146 12.99 -10.45 3.17
C GLN A 146 12.93 -11.07 1.77
N GLU A 147 12.88 -12.40 1.68
CA GLU A 147 12.72 -13.12 0.40
C GLU A 147 11.35 -12.83 -0.23
N LEU A 148 10.27 -12.82 0.55
CA LEU A 148 8.94 -12.46 0.08
C LEU A 148 8.93 -11.04 -0.51
N VAL A 149 9.47 -10.07 0.22
CA VAL A 149 9.53 -8.67 -0.22
C VAL A 149 10.38 -8.53 -1.48
N HIS A 150 11.53 -9.21 -1.56
CA HIS A 150 12.38 -9.21 -2.75
C HIS A 150 11.67 -9.82 -3.97
N SER A 151 10.98 -10.93 -3.78
CA SER A 151 10.20 -11.60 -4.82
C SER A 151 9.07 -10.70 -5.33
N LEU A 152 8.35 -10.03 -4.42
CA LEU A 152 7.28 -9.10 -4.79
C LEU A 152 7.77 -7.85 -5.53
N SER A 153 9.05 -7.47 -5.39
CA SER A 153 9.66 -6.42 -6.23
C SER A 153 9.90 -6.86 -7.67
N SER A 154 9.84 -8.15 -7.98
CA SER A 154 10.10 -8.70 -9.32
C SER A 154 8.85 -9.06 -10.12
N VAL A 155 7.67 -9.09 -9.49
CA VAL A 155 6.40 -9.50 -10.13
C VAL A 155 5.58 -8.32 -10.70
N TYR A 156 6.21 -7.18 -10.91
CA TYR A 156 5.55 -6.01 -11.47
C TYR A 156 5.40 -6.13 -13.00
N GLN A 157 4.16 -6.26 -13.46
CA GLN A 157 3.86 -6.65 -14.85
C GLN A 157 4.31 -5.66 -15.92
N ARG A 158 4.46 -4.37 -15.58
CA ARG A 158 4.87 -3.32 -16.55
C ARG A 158 6.39 -3.22 -16.71
N SER A 159 7.18 -4.08 -16.04
CA SER A 159 8.64 -4.11 -16.18
C SER A 159 9.16 -5.54 -16.24
N THR A 160 10.21 -5.75 -17.04
CA THR A 160 10.98 -7.01 -17.05
C THR A 160 12.11 -7.01 -16.01
N THR A 161 12.18 -5.97 -15.17
CA THR A 161 13.21 -5.79 -14.14
C THR A 161 12.56 -5.55 -12.79
N ALA A 162 13.25 -5.91 -11.72
CA ALA A 162 12.82 -5.56 -10.37
C ALA A 162 12.62 -4.04 -10.24
N ILE A 163 11.57 -3.66 -9.51
CA ILE A 163 11.27 -2.29 -9.10
C ILE A 163 11.81 -2.02 -7.70
N SER A 164 11.92 -0.75 -7.31
CA SER A 164 12.52 -0.36 -6.02
C SER A 164 11.66 -0.70 -4.81
N VAL A 165 10.34 -0.82 -4.99
CA VAL A 165 9.36 -1.21 -3.95
C VAL A 165 8.65 -2.49 -4.38
N VAL A 166 7.75 -3.04 -3.56
CA VAL A 166 6.95 -4.21 -3.93
C VAL A 166 5.85 -3.86 -4.95
N ALA A 167 5.50 -4.80 -5.84
CA ALA A 167 4.49 -4.60 -6.88
C ALA A 167 3.12 -4.10 -6.37
N PRO A 168 2.57 -4.58 -5.23
CA PRO A 168 1.31 -4.07 -4.69
C PRO A 168 1.30 -2.57 -4.43
N ILE A 169 2.41 -2.00 -3.94
CA ILE A 169 2.53 -0.55 -3.70
C ILE A 169 2.53 0.21 -5.02
N CYS A 170 3.25 -0.29 -6.03
CA CYS A 170 3.22 0.32 -7.35
C CYS A 170 1.82 0.31 -7.97
N TYR A 171 1.08 -0.79 -7.84
CA TYR A 171 -0.31 -0.86 -8.31
C TYR A 171 -1.22 0.13 -7.59
N ALA A 172 -1.09 0.26 -6.26
CA ALA A 172 -1.83 1.26 -5.49
C ALA A 172 -1.51 2.70 -5.96
N HIS A 173 -0.24 3.00 -6.25
CA HIS A 173 0.15 4.30 -6.81
C HIS A 173 -0.46 4.58 -8.18
N TRP A 174 -0.45 3.58 -9.08
CA TRP A 174 -1.08 3.73 -10.40
C TRP A 174 -2.59 3.92 -10.32
N ALA A 175 -3.27 3.14 -9.47
CA ALA A 175 -4.70 3.29 -9.22
C ALA A 175 -5.02 4.69 -8.68
N ALA A 176 -4.27 5.16 -7.66
CA ALA A 176 -4.45 6.49 -7.10
C ALA A 176 -4.18 7.62 -8.12
N ALA A 177 -3.11 7.49 -8.93
CA ALA A 177 -2.78 8.46 -9.96
C ALA A 177 -3.85 8.54 -11.05
N GLN A 178 -4.35 7.41 -11.53
CA GLN A 178 -5.39 7.37 -12.56
C GLN A 178 -6.71 7.92 -12.04
N MET A 179 -7.15 7.54 -10.84
CA MET A 179 -8.35 8.09 -10.23
C MET A 179 -8.22 9.59 -9.95
N GLY A 180 -7.05 10.05 -9.52
CA GLY A 180 -6.76 11.48 -9.36
C GLY A 180 -6.84 12.26 -10.68
N THR A 181 -6.45 11.67 -11.81
CA THR A 181 -6.65 12.28 -13.13
C THR A 181 -8.13 12.31 -13.52
N MET A 182 -8.89 11.23 -13.29
CA MET A 182 -10.33 11.18 -13.60
C MET A 182 -11.13 12.24 -12.84
N MET A 183 -10.87 12.40 -11.54
CA MET A 183 -11.53 13.44 -10.73
C MET A 183 -11.24 14.86 -11.25
N LYS A 184 -10.01 15.14 -11.69
CA LYS A 184 -9.67 16.45 -12.29
C LYS A 184 -10.43 16.74 -13.59
N PHE A 185 -10.68 15.72 -14.41
CA PHE A 185 -11.48 15.89 -15.62
C PHE A 185 -12.94 16.23 -15.32
N GLU A 186 -13.51 15.65 -14.26
CA GLU A 186 -14.86 15.98 -13.80
C GLU A 186 -14.93 17.43 -13.29
N ASP A 187 -13.95 17.87 -12.49
CA ASP A 187 -13.87 19.28 -12.02
C ASP A 187 -13.75 20.29 -13.17
N MET A 188 -13.01 19.94 -14.24
CA MET A 188 -12.92 20.76 -15.46
C MET A 188 -14.24 20.82 -16.24
N SER A 189 -15.06 19.77 -16.16
CA SER A 189 -16.39 19.75 -16.76
C SER A 189 -17.39 20.61 -15.97
N GLU A 190 -17.29 20.62 -14.64
CA GLU A 190 -18.14 21.40 -13.73
C GLU A 190 -17.81 22.92 -13.77
N THR A 191 -16.54 23.28 -13.99
CA THR A 191 -16.11 24.69 -14.11
C THR A 191 -16.54 25.36 -15.42
N SER A 192 -17.16 24.62 -16.35
CA SER A 192 -17.78 25.20 -17.54
C SER A 192 -19.16 25.83 -17.26
N SER A 193 -19.71 25.66 -16.05
CA SER A 193 -21.00 26.26 -15.68
C SER A 193 -21.10 26.60 -14.18
N SER A 194 -20.52 27.71 -13.75
CA SER A 194 -21.18 28.70 -12.86
C SER A 194 -20.23 29.81 -12.39
N HIS A 195 -20.63 31.05 -12.66
CA HIS A 195 -20.19 32.24 -11.94
C HIS A 195 -20.88 32.26 -10.57
N GLY A 196 -20.12 32.18 -9.47
CA GLY A 196 -20.68 32.33 -8.13
C GLY A 196 -19.69 32.02 -7.03
N GLY A 197 -18.77 32.94 -6.75
CA GLY A 197 -17.83 32.82 -5.64
C GLY A 197 -18.55 32.90 -4.29
N ILE A 198 -18.52 31.81 -3.52
CA ILE A 198 -18.76 31.79 -2.08
C ILE A 198 -17.60 31.04 -1.43
N THR A 199 -16.79 31.75 -0.66
CA THR A 199 -15.72 31.15 0.15
C THR A 199 -16.33 30.63 1.46
N THR A 200 -16.63 29.34 1.53
CA THR A 200 -16.99 28.68 2.79
C THR A 200 -15.71 28.36 3.58
N SER A 201 -15.65 28.82 4.83
CA SER A 201 -14.62 28.43 5.79
C SER A 201 -14.96 27.06 6.39
N GLY A 202 -14.46 26.00 5.75
CA GLY A 202 -14.56 24.61 6.22
C GLY A 202 -13.62 23.72 5.41
N PRO A 203 -13.32 22.48 5.86
CA PRO A 203 -12.60 21.53 5.03
C PRO A 203 -13.34 21.36 3.71
N VAL A 204 -12.63 21.51 2.59
CA VAL A 204 -13.19 21.31 1.25
C VAL A 204 -13.76 19.89 1.19
N PRO A 205 -15.06 19.71 0.91
CA PRO A 205 -15.65 18.38 0.78
C PRO A 205 -14.90 17.61 -0.31
N VAL A 206 -14.28 16.49 0.04
CA VAL A 206 -13.69 15.61 -0.97
C VAL A 206 -14.85 14.92 -1.69
N PRO A 207 -15.02 15.13 -3.01
CA PRO A 207 -16.10 14.50 -3.75
C PRO A 207 -15.96 12.96 -3.65
N PRO A 208 -17.08 12.23 -3.54
CA PRO A 208 -17.03 10.77 -3.50
C PRO A 208 -16.44 10.23 -4.81
N MET A 209 -15.62 9.19 -4.70
CA MET A 209 -15.00 8.57 -5.87
C MET A 209 -16.08 8.01 -6.80
N PRO A 210 -16.03 8.29 -8.12
CA PRO A 210 -16.98 7.73 -9.07
C PRO A 210 -16.84 6.20 -9.09
N LYS A 211 -17.98 5.51 -9.12
CA LYS A 211 -18.00 4.05 -9.19
C LYS A 211 -17.51 3.60 -10.57
N LEU A 212 -16.55 2.69 -10.58
CA LEU A 212 -16.07 2.08 -11.81
C LEU A 212 -17.18 1.29 -12.50
N ASN A 213 -17.12 1.26 -13.84
CA ASN A 213 -18.01 0.41 -14.62
C ASN A 213 -17.77 -1.06 -14.24
N LYS A 214 -18.84 -1.85 -14.12
CA LYS A 214 -18.77 -3.27 -13.74
C LYS A 214 -17.84 -4.11 -14.64
N ASN A 215 -17.69 -3.73 -15.91
CA ASN A 215 -16.82 -4.41 -16.86
C ASN A 215 -15.33 -4.14 -16.63
N VAL A 216 -15.00 -3.13 -15.83
CA VAL A 216 -13.64 -2.65 -15.58
C VAL A 216 -13.24 -2.80 -14.11
N ALA A 217 -14.23 -2.85 -13.19
CA ALA A 217 -14.01 -2.89 -11.75
C ALA A 217 -13.12 -4.06 -11.27
N THR A 218 -13.20 -5.22 -11.93
CA THR A 218 -12.38 -6.41 -11.61
C THR A 218 -11.12 -6.52 -12.48
N SER A 219 -10.83 -5.50 -13.30
CA SER A 219 -9.65 -5.47 -14.18
C SER A 219 -8.56 -4.59 -13.59
N THR A 220 -7.30 -4.87 -13.94
CA THR A 220 -6.17 -3.99 -13.63
C THR A 220 -6.09 -2.83 -14.62
N PHE A 221 -7.14 -1.99 -14.68
CA PHE A 221 -7.26 -0.88 -15.65
C PHE A 221 -6.20 0.22 -15.52
N PHE A 222 -5.45 0.20 -14.42
CA PHE A 222 -4.33 1.07 -14.10
C PHE A 222 -2.97 0.52 -14.54
N CYS A 223 -2.93 -0.73 -15.03
CA CYS A 223 -1.74 -1.34 -15.58
C CYS A 223 -1.59 -1.06 -17.08
#